data_AF-A0A453CWB2-F1
#
_entry.id   AF-A0A453CWB2-F1
#
_cell.length_a   1.000
_cell.length_b   1.000
_cell.length_c   1.000
_cell.angle_alpha   90.00
_cell.angle_beta   90.00
_cell.angle_gamma   90.00
#
_symmetry.space_group_name_H-M   'P 1'
#
loop_
_entity.id
_entity.type
_entity.pdbx_description
1 polymer ?
#
loop_
_entity_poly.entity_id
_entity_poly.type
_entity_poly.pdbx_seq_one_letter_code
_entity_poly.pdbx_strand_id
1 'polypeptide(L)'
;MMYMCFYLSIHWMIMLKRIYILTNFSNNETVFFPEKVTYVYWHSNFYFTQRRQKSGQVKGDIQKVMDEVRSIKEILKDAKQCPRCKMAISKIEGCNKMTCWNCGRFFCYQCNAAISGYDHFKGDCVVFDQEEIDRWEMQMNQRQQRQVVAQAQAEIFEGEYGYPCPTCRNPIPKIGNNNHLYCWACQRHFCALCRKVVLKTSQHFGPRGCKQHTADD
;
A
#
# COMPACT_ATOMS: atom_id res chain seq x y z
N MET A 1 14.14 -32.10 -29.13
CA MET A 1 14.94 -33.00 -28.25
C MET A 1 15.80 -32.09 -27.39
N MET A 2 15.35 -31.71 -26.19
CA MET A 2 15.28 -32.47 -24.94
C MET A 2 16.66 -32.62 -24.26
N TYR A 3 16.62 -32.50 -22.92
CA TYR A 3 17.64 -32.67 -21.88
C TYR A 3 18.17 -31.34 -21.27
N MET A 4 17.60 -30.83 -20.16
CA MET A 4 17.62 -31.28 -18.72
C MET A 4 19.02 -31.15 -18.08
N CYS A 5 19.24 -30.74 -16.82
CA CYS A 5 18.44 -30.28 -15.68
C CYS A 5 19.40 -30.08 -14.47
N PHE A 6 18.91 -29.44 -13.39
CA PHE A 6 19.41 -29.43 -11.99
C PHE A 6 20.63 -28.53 -11.66
N TYR A 7 20.73 -27.74 -10.59
CA TYR A 7 20.09 -27.58 -9.26
C TYR A 7 20.07 -26.05 -8.96
N LEU A 8 19.04 -25.46 -8.35
CA LEU A 8 18.92 -25.36 -6.89
C LEU A 8 17.47 -25.17 -6.47
N SER A 9 17.03 -26.16 -5.71
CA SER A 9 15.72 -26.28 -5.09
C SER A 9 15.69 -25.51 -3.76
N ILE A 10 14.48 -25.26 -3.27
CA ILE A 10 14.12 -24.87 -1.89
C ILE A 10 14.19 -23.36 -1.57
N HIS A 11 13.35 -22.55 -2.24
CA HIS A 11 12.74 -21.37 -1.59
C HIS A 11 11.40 -20.91 -2.22
N TRP A 12 10.76 -21.77 -3.02
CA TRP A 12 9.51 -21.49 -3.75
C TRP A 12 8.26 -22.15 -3.12
N MET A 13 8.30 -22.52 -1.83
CA MET A 13 7.24 -23.30 -1.17
C MET A 13 6.50 -22.62 0.01
N ILE A 14 6.51 -21.29 0.16
CA ILE A 14 5.73 -20.64 1.26
C ILE A 14 4.62 -19.65 0.81
N MET A 15 4.37 -19.42 -0.49
CA MET A 15 3.25 -18.53 -0.90
C MET A 15 2.36 -19.09 -2.01
N LEU A 16 2.14 -20.41 -2.06
CA LEU A 16 1.14 -21.04 -2.94
C LEU A 16 0.32 -22.11 -2.20
N LYS A 17 -0.46 -21.68 -1.20
CA LYS A 17 -1.65 -22.41 -0.74
C LYS A 17 -2.81 -21.45 -0.45
N ARG A 18 -3.45 -21.01 -1.54
CA ARG A 18 -4.91 -20.78 -1.58
C ARG A 18 -5.44 -20.77 -3.02
N ILE A 19 -4.93 -21.68 -3.85
CA ILE A 19 -5.50 -21.93 -5.17
C ILE A 19 -5.65 -23.45 -5.34
N TYR A 20 -6.83 -23.84 -5.82
CA TYR A 20 -7.31 -25.13 -6.33
C TYR A 20 -8.08 -26.05 -5.38
N ILE A 21 -9.38 -26.19 -5.71
CA ILE A 21 -10.19 -27.42 -5.92
C ILE A 21 -11.58 -26.90 -6.38
N LEU A 22 -12.26 -27.29 -7.47
CA LEU A 22 -12.06 -28.22 -8.59
C LEU A 22 -13.06 -27.86 -9.73
N THR A 23 -12.58 -27.87 -10.99
CA THR A 23 -13.15 -28.43 -12.26
C THR A 23 -14.68 -28.50 -12.48
N ASN A 24 -15.32 -28.27 -13.63
CA ASN A 24 -14.96 -28.19 -15.07
C ASN A 24 -16.20 -27.67 -15.84
N PHE A 25 -16.04 -26.81 -16.85
CA PHE A 25 -16.64 -26.86 -18.21
C PHE A 25 -16.63 -25.47 -18.88
N SER A 26 -15.87 -25.37 -19.98
CA SER A 26 -16.00 -24.39 -21.08
C SER A 26 -16.35 -22.95 -20.71
N ASN A 27 -15.34 -22.08 -20.58
CA ASN A 27 -15.20 -20.82 -21.33
C ASN A 27 -14.09 -19.97 -20.70
N ASN A 28 -13.30 -19.37 -21.58
CA ASN A 28 -11.95 -18.89 -21.34
C ASN A 28 -11.96 -17.41 -20.91
N GLU A 29 -12.35 -17.11 -19.67
CA GLU A 29 -12.25 -15.75 -19.11
C GLU A 29 -11.83 -15.79 -17.63
N THR A 30 -10.65 -15.25 -17.33
CA THR A 30 -10.24 -14.91 -15.96
C THR A 30 -10.05 -13.40 -15.85
N VAL A 31 -10.96 -12.77 -15.11
CA VAL A 31 -10.96 -11.37 -14.68
C VAL A 31 -10.31 -11.28 -13.27
N PHE A 32 -9.44 -10.28 -13.03
CA PHE A 32 -9.02 -9.59 -11.77
C PHE A 32 -7.49 -9.30 -11.74
N PHE A 33 -6.95 -8.17 -11.27
CA PHE A 33 -7.27 -7.27 -10.13
C PHE A 33 -6.94 -5.78 -10.47
N PRO A 34 -7.42 -4.81 -9.66
CA PRO A 34 -8.29 -3.71 -10.05
C PRO A 34 -7.54 -2.48 -10.60
N GLU A 35 -8.06 -1.93 -11.69
CA GLU A 35 -7.81 -0.56 -12.11
C GLU A 35 -8.34 0.41 -11.03
N LYS A 36 -7.47 0.93 -10.16
CA LYS A 36 -7.81 2.14 -9.40
C LYS A 36 -7.56 3.36 -10.28
N VAL A 37 -8.41 3.53 -11.29
CA VAL A 37 -8.41 4.71 -12.15
C VAL A 37 -9.82 5.30 -12.09
N THR A 38 -10.01 6.42 -11.38
CA THR A 38 -11.02 7.48 -11.62
C THR A 38 -11.38 8.24 -10.34
N TYR A 39 -10.94 9.50 -10.15
CA TYR A 39 -11.49 10.34 -9.07
C TYR A 39 -11.64 11.85 -9.34
N VAL A 40 -11.51 12.37 -10.58
CA VAL A 40 -11.71 13.83 -10.78
C VAL A 40 -13.19 14.19 -11.04
N TYR A 41 -13.95 13.37 -11.77
CA TYR A 41 -15.32 13.72 -12.18
C TYR A 41 -16.44 13.24 -11.22
N TRP A 42 -16.16 12.26 -10.36
CA TRP A 42 -17.11 11.83 -9.32
C TRP A 42 -17.19 12.84 -8.17
N HIS A 43 -16.06 13.42 -7.76
CA HIS A 43 -16.04 14.44 -6.72
C HIS A 43 -16.77 15.72 -7.17
N SER A 44 -16.53 16.21 -8.39
CA SER A 44 -17.20 17.43 -8.87
C SER A 44 -18.72 17.28 -8.99
N ASN A 45 -19.23 16.19 -9.59
CA ASN A 45 -20.68 15.99 -9.74
C ASN A 45 -21.41 15.76 -8.40
N PHE A 46 -20.80 15.08 -7.44
CA PHE A 46 -21.38 14.87 -6.10
C PHE A 46 -21.48 16.18 -5.29
N TYR A 47 -20.49 17.06 -5.41
CA TYR A 47 -20.51 18.38 -4.76
C TYR A 47 -21.53 19.34 -5.38
N PHE A 48 -21.74 19.29 -6.71
CA PHE A 48 -22.74 20.14 -7.37
C PHE A 48 -24.19 19.72 -7.06
N THR A 49 -24.46 18.42 -6.89
CA THR A 49 -25.82 17.95 -6.52
C THR A 49 -26.21 18.38 -5.11
N GLN A 50 -25.28 18.42 -4.15
CA GLN A 50 -25.56 18.90 -2.79
C GLN A 50 -25.88 20.42 -2.73
N ARG A 51 -25.30 21.25 -3.61
CA ARG A 51 -25.52 22.70 -3.60
C ARG A 51 -26.93 23.14 -4.01
N ARG A 52 -27.67 22.33 -4.79
CA ARG A 52 -29.08 22.64 -5.13
C ARG A 52 -30.04 22.48 -3.95
N GLN A 53 -29.68 21.70 -2.91
CA GLN A 53 -30.54 21.45 -1.76
C GLN A 53 -30.25 22.34 -0.54
N LYS A 54 -29.16 23.13 -0.55
CA LYS A 54 -28.81 24.03 0.56
C LYS A 54 -28.58 25.46 0.05
N SER A 55 -29.62 26.07 -0.50
CA SER A 55 -29.70 27.54 -0.56
C SER A 55 -30.15 28.07 0.80
N GLY A 56 -29.20 28.40 1.66
CA GLY A 56 -29.48 29.05 2.93
C GLY A 56 -28.19 29.31 3.72
N GLN A 57 -27.90 30.59 3.97
CA GLN A 57 -26.82 31.17 4.78
C GLN A 57 -25.41 31.16 4.17
N VAL A 58 -25.11 32.23 3.43
CA VAL A 58 -23.74 32.70 3.19
C VAL A 58 -23.38 33.65 4.32
N LYS A 59 -22.48 33.23 5.20
CA LYS A 59 -21.56 34.09 5.98
C LYS A 59 -20.58 33.19 6.74
N GLY A 60 -19.41 32.92 6.14
CA GLY A 60 -18.34 32.17 6.82
C GLY A 60 -17.23 31.55 5.96
N ASP A 61 -17.26 31.61 4.63
CA ASP A 61 -16.49 30.63 3.82
C ASP A 61 -15.58 31.23 2.73
N ILE A 62 -14.95 32.39 2.93
CA ILE A 62 -13.92 32.83 1.95
C ILE A 62 -12.69 31.90 2.02
N GLN A 63 -12.21 31.59 3.22
CA GLN A 63 -11.03 30.73 3.40
C GLN A 63 -11.30 29.30 2.90
N LYS A 64 -12.47 28.74 3.22
CA LYS A 64 -12.86 27.41 2.77
C LYS A 64 -13.01 27.33 1.25
N VAL A 65 -13.61 28.34 0.62
CA VAL A 65 -13.67 28.45 -0.84
C VAL A 65 -12.27 28.60 -1.45
N MET A 66 -11.39 29.37 -0.82
CA MET A 66 -9.99 29.49 -1.28
C MET A 66 -9.21 28.18 -1.18
N ASP A 67 -9.41 27.41 -0.10
CA ASP A 67 -8.79 26.10 0.10
C ASP A 67 -9.35 25.05 -0.89
N GLU A 68 -10.65 25.09 -1.17
CA GLU A 68 -11.29 24.29 -2.22
C GLU A 68 -10.73 24.61 -3.61
N VAL A 69 -10.60 25.90 -3.94
CA VAL A 69 -10.00 26.34 -5.22
C VAL A 69 -8.54 25.93 -5.30
N ARG A 70 -7.78 25.99 -4.21
CA ARG A 70 -6.38 25.52 -4.16
C ARG A 70 -6.30 24.02 -4.41
N SER A 71 -7.13 23.23 -3.72
CA SER A 71 -7.21 21.78 -3.89
C SER A 71 -7.57 21.39 -5.34
N ILE A 72 -8.53 22.09 -5.95
CA ILE A 72 -8.89 21.87 -7.36
C ILE A 72 -7.71 22.22 -8.29
N LYS A 73 -7.01 23.33 -8.05
CA LYS A 73 -5.83 23.71 -8.85
C LYS A 73 -4.70 22.68 -8.75
N GLU A 74 -4.44 22.15 -7.55
CA GLU A 74 -3.46 21.09 -7.32
C GLU A 74 -3.83 19.82 -8.12
N ILE A 75 -5.09 19.38 -8.06
CA ILE A 75 -5.58 18.20 -8.79
C ILE A 75 -5.51 18.40 -10.31
N LEU A 76 -5.79 19.61 -10.79
CA LEU A 76 -5.78 19.94 -12.22
C LEU A 76 -4.38 20.11 -12.79
N LYS A 77 -3.37 20.37 -11.94
CA LYS A 77 -2.01 20.67 -12.38
C LYS A 77 -1.42 19.56 -13.24
N ASP A 78 -1.67 18.31 -12.85
CA ASP A 78 -1.11 17.15 -13.53
C ASP A 78 -2.10 16.49 -14.49
N ALA A 79 -3.35 16.95 -14.55
CA ALA A 79 -4.37 16.37 -15.40
C ALA A 79 -4.04 16.51 -16.90
N LYS A 80 -4.24 15.42 -17.65
CA LYS A 80 -4.03 15.33 -19.10
C LYS A 80 -5.35 15.16 -19.84
N GLN A 81 -5.46 15.72 -21.04
CA GLN A 81 -6.64 15.56 -21.88
C GLN A 81 -6.51 14.35 -22.78
N CYS A 82 -7.51 13.47 -22.74
CA CYS A 82 -7.60 12.34 -23.67
C CYS A 82 -7.45 12.83 -25.12
N PRO A 83 -6.49 12.28 -25.91
CA PRO A 83 -6.23 12.77 -27.27
C PRO A 83 -7.45 12.63 -28.19
N ARG A 84 -8.33 11.65 -27.93
CA ARG A 84 -9.54 11.38 -28.71
C ARG A 84 -10.74 12.23 -28.30
N CYS A 85 -11.21 12.13 -27.06
CA CYS A 85 -12.47 12.74 -26.62
C CYS A 85 -12.28 14.00 -25.76
N LYS A 86 -11.03 14.42 -25.52
CA LYS A 86 -10.65 15.61 -24.73
C LYS A 86 -11.06 15.60 -23.26
N MET A 87 -11.64 14.49 -22.78
CA MET A 87 -11.91 14.27 -21.36
C MET A 87 -10.62 14.43 -20.54
N ALA A 88 -10.65 15.24 -19.48
CA ALA A 88 -9.54 15.40 -18.55
C ALA A 88 -9.40 14.16 -17.65
N ILE A 89 -8.16 13.68 -17.51
CA ILE A 89 -7.80 12.46 -16.79
C ILE A 89 -6.56 12.78 -15.97
N SER A 90 -6.58 12.50 -14.67
CA SER A 90 -5.39 12.55 -13.82
C SER A 90 -4.95 11.14 -13.42
N LYS A 91 -3.64 10.97 -13.28
CA LYS A 91 -2.97 9.77 -12.76
C LYS A 91 -2.74 9.95 -11.27
N ILE A 92 -3.14 8.95 -10.47
CA ILE A 92 -2.91 8.91 -9.02
C ILE A 92 -1.77 7.95 -8.70
N GLU A 93 -1.76 6.78 -9.36
CA GLU A 93 -0.78 5.71 -9.22
C GLU A 93 -0.73 4.87 -10.51
N GLY A 94 0.34 4.12 -10.70
CA GLY A 94 0.43 3.10 -11.77
C GLY A 94 1.23 3.52 -13.00
N CYS A 95 0.99 2.85 -14.13
CA CYS A 95 1.79 3.00 -15.35
C CYS A 95 1.30 4.12 -16.27
N ASN A 96 2.17 4.59 -17.17
CA ASN A 96 1.88 5.63 -18.15
C ASN A 96 0.97 5.15 -19.28
N LYS A 97 0.70 3.85 -19.42
CA LYS A 97 -0.35 3.33 -20.31
C LYS A 97 -1.71 3.48 -19.64
N MET A 98 -2.40 4.58 -19.91
CA MET A 98 -3.73 4.83 -19.35
C MET A 98 -4.85 4.46 -20.32
N THR A 99 -6.01 4.08 -19.76
CA THR A 99 -7.26 3.85 -20.50
C THR A 99 -8.21 5.00 -20.23
N CYS A 100 -8.71 5.67 -21.28
CA CYS A 100 -9.73 6.69 -21.11
C CYS A 100 -11.07 6.05 -20.73
N TRP A 101 -11.58 6.33 -19.54
CA TRP A 101 -12.87 5.78 -19.08
C TRP A 101 -14.05 6.18 -19.98
N ASN A 102 -14.01 7.37 -20.59
CA ASN A 102 -15.10 7.88 -21.42
C ASN A 102 -15.17 7.24 -22.81
N CYS A 103 -14.03 6.91 -23.43
CA CYS A 103 -14.01 6.41 -24.81
C CYS A 103 -13.24 5.09 -25.03
N GLY A 104 -12.72 4.50 -23.94
CA GLY A 104 -12.00 3.23 -23.91
C GLY A 104 -10.63 3.22 -24.61
N ARG A 105 -10.17 4.33 -25.19
CA ARG A 105 -8.88 4.35 -25.90
C ARG A 105 -7.71 4.44 -24.95
N PHE A 106 -6.63 3.75 -25.30
CA PHE A 106 -5.35 3.89 -24.60
C PHE A 106 -4.61 5.14 -25.07
N PHE A 107 -3.91 5.77 -24.12
CA PHE A 107 -3.00 6.87 -24.38
C PHE A 107 -1.83 6.82 -23.40
N CYS A 108 -0.71 7.41 -23.78
CA CYS A 108 0.45 7.57 -22.91
C CYS A 108 0.28 8.83 -22.06
N TYR A 109 0.34 8.72 -20.74
CA TYR A 109 0.20 9.86 -19.84
C TYR A 109 1.39 10.82 -19.91
N GLN A 110 2.59 10.30 -20.16
CA GLN A 110 3.83 11.05 -20.23
C GLN A 110 3.83 12.03 -21.42
N CYS A 111 3.51 11.54 -22.63
CA CYS A 111 3.53 12.34 -23.85
C CYS A 111 2.15 12.74 -24.40
N ASN A 112 1.07 12.28 -23.77
CA ASN A 112 -0.33 12.48 -24.17
C ASN A 112 -0.71 11.92 -25.57
N ALA A 113 0.12 11.05 -26.15
CA ALA A 113 -0.14 10.44 -27.45
C ALA A 113 -1.15 9.28 -27.34
N ALA A 114 -1.99 9.10 -28.36
CA ALA A 114 -2.82 7.91 -28.49
C ALA A 114 -1.94 6.70 -28.81
N ILE A 115 -2.18 5.56 -28.14
CA ILE A 115 -1.38 4.34 -28.28
C ILE A 115 -2.28 3.11 -28.46
N SER A 116 -1.73 2.05 -29.04
CA SER A 116 -2.43 0.76 -29.21
C SER A 116 -2.12 -0.22 -28.06
N GLY A 117 -0.94 -0.13 -27.46
CA GLY A 117 -0.45 -1.09 -26.49
C GLY A 117 0.87 -0.65 -25.85
N TYR A 118 1.67 -1.62 -25.40
CA TYR A 118 2.93 -1.36 -24.72
C TYR A 118 4.12 -1.09 -25.65
N ASP A 119 3.98 -1.30 -26.97
CA ASP A 119 5.07 -1.07 -27.93
C ASP A 119 5.59 0.38 -27.93
N HIS A 120 4.72 1.34 -27.57
CA HIS A 120 5.08 2.75 -27.41
C HIS A 120 6.23 2.97 -26.41
N PHE A 121 6.36 2.11 -25.39
CA PHE A 121 7.34 2.26 -24.32
C PHE A 121 8.67 1.56 -24.60
N LYS A 122 8.90 1.11 -25.84
CA LYS A 122 10.21 0.64 -26.31
C LYS A 122 11.09 1.80 -26.81
N GLY A 123 10.52 3.00 -26.96
CA GLY A 123 11.21 4.24 -27.35
C GLY A 123 11.42 5.18 -26.18
N ASP A 124 11.18 6.48 -26.39
CA ASP A 124 11.52 7.53 -25.41
C ASP A 124 10.59 7.62 -24.18
N CYS A 125 9.40 7.01 -24.25
CA CYS A 125 8.46 6.99 -23.12
C CYS A 125 8.67 5.75 -22.25
N VAL A 126 8.57 5.92 -20.93
CA VAL A 126 8.73 4.82 -19.96
C VAL A 126 7.39 4.33 -19.45
N VAL A 127 7.28 3.02 -19.16
CA VAL A 127 6.04 2.44 -18.65
C VAL A 127 5.74 2.96 -17.24
N PHE A 128 6.77 3.10 -16.41
CA PHE A 128 6.67 3.63 -15.05
C PHE A 128 7.66 4.77 -14.90
N ASP A 129 7.22 5.85 -14.25
CA ASP A 129 8.11 6.96 -13.91
C ASP A 129 9.08 6.51 -12.81
N GLN A 130 10.30 7.04 -12.81
CA GLN A 130 11.31 6.68 -11.81
C GLN A 130 10.80 6.92 -10.38
N GLU A 131 10.08 8.01 -10.15
CA GLU A 131 9.47 8.30 -8.84
C GLU A 131 8.46 7.22 -8.38
N GLU A 132 7.72 6.62 -9.30
CA GLU A 132 6.82 5.51 -8.98
C GLU A 132 7.64 4.26 -8.65
N ILE A 133 8.67 3.94 -9.44
CA ILE A 133 9.59 2.82 -9.17
C ILE A 133 10.21 2.99 -7.78
N ASP A 134 10.80 4.14 -7.50
CA ASP A 134 11.45 4.46 -6.23
C ASP A 134 10.48 4.34 -5.04
N ARG A 135 9.24 4.82 -5.21
CA ARG A 135 8.18 4.70 -4.19
C ARG A 135 7.86 3.23 -3.89
N TRP A 136 7.70 2.42 -4.93
CA TRP A 136 7.44 0.99 -4.80
C TRP A 136 8.62 0.26 -4.16
N GLU A 137 9.85 0.55 -4.60
CA GLU A 137 11.07 -0.01 -4.04
C GLU A 137 11.25 0.37 -2.57
N MET A 138 11.04 1.63 -2.20
CA MET A 138 11.10 2.06 -0.79
C MET A 138 10.12 1.27 0.09
N GLN A 139 8.89 1.07 -0.36
CA GLN A 139 7.88 0.31 0.39
C GLN A 139 8.26 -1.18 0.49
N MET A 140 8.72 -1.78 -0.61
CA MET A 140 9.11 -3.19 -0.64
C MET A 140 10.38 -3.46 0.17
N ASN A 141 11.39 -2.59 0.05
CA ASN A 141 12.63 -2.67 0.81
C ASN A 141 12.37 -2.55 2.31
N GLN A 142 11.49 -1.65 2.75
CA GLN A 142 11.10 -1.58 4.17
C GLN A 142 10.46 -2.89 4.65
N ARG A 143 9.60 -3.51 3.84
CA ARG A 143 8.99 -4.80 4.19
C ARG A 143 10.02 -5.91 4.24
N GLN A 144 10.91 -5.97 3.25
CA GLN A 144 11.98 -6.97 3.17
C GLN A 144 12.96 -6.83 4.32
N GLN A 145 13.38 -5.60 4.64
CA GLN A 145 14.25 -5.31 5.77
C GLN A 145 13.64 -5.80 7.10
N ARG A 146 12.33 -5.60 7.32
CA ARG A 146 11.63 -6.12 8.50
C ARG A 146 11.65 -7.64 8.58
N GLN A 147 11.57 -8.34 7.44
CA GLN A 147 11.63 -9.80 7.39
C GLN A 147 13.06 -10.32 7.68
N VAL A 148 14.08 -9.70 7.08
CA VAL A 148 15.49 -10.05 7.31
C VAL A 148 15.87 -9.86 8.78
N VAL A 149 15.49 -8.74 9.39
CA VAL A 149 15.73 -8.50 10.83
C VAL A 149 15.04 -9.54 11.69
N ALA A 150 13.79 -9.91 11.37
CA ALA A 150 13.05 -10.92 12.13
C ALA A 150 13.70 -12.31 12.02
N GLN A 151 14.20 -12.68 10.84
CA GLN A 151 14.92 -13.95 10.63
C GLN A 151 16.24 -13.97 11.39
N ALA A 152 17.08 -12.95 11.22
CA ALA A 152 18.37 -12.85 11.91
C ALA A 152 18.21 -12.91 13.44
N GLN A 153 17.16 -12.31 14.00
CA GLN A 153 16.88 -12.40 15.43
C GLN A 153 16.37 -13.77 15.86
N ALA A 154 15.52 -14.42 15.06
CA ALA A 154 15.10 -15.79 15.37
C ALA A 154 16.28 -16.76 15.44
N GLU A 155 17.31 -16.54 14.60
CA GLU A 155 18.57 -17.28 14.64
C GLU A 155 19.43 -16.91 15.88
N ILE A 156 19.58 -15.61 16.18
CA ILE A 156 20.39 -15.16 17.34
C ILE A 156 19.84 -15.70 18.67
N PHE A 157 18.51 -15.74 18.81
CA PHE A 157 17.82 -16.11 20.05
C PHE A 157 17.21 -17.52 19.97
N GLU A 158 17.78 -18.40 19.14
CA GLU A 158 17.34 -19.78 19.01
C GLU A 158 17.39 -20.48 20.39
N GLY A 159 16.23 -20.94 20.87
CA GLY A 159 16.08 -21.61 22.17
C GLY A 159 15.73 -20.70 23.35
N GLU A 160 15.74 -19.36 23.21
CA GLU A 160 15.21 -18.47 24.24
C GLU A 160 13.67 -18.39 24.20
N TYR A 161 13.05 -18.20 25.36
CA TYR A 161 11.60 -17.99 25.43
C TYR A 161 11.22 -16.61 24.88
N GLY A 162 10.71 -16.59 23.65
CA GLY A 162 10.18 -15.38 23.02
C GLY A 162 8.72 -15.09 23.40
N TYR A 163 8.44 -13.84 23.75
CA TYR A 163 7.08 -13.36 24.00
C TYR A 163 6.39 -13.06 22.66
N PRO A 164 5.23 -13.68 22.34
CA PRO A 164 4.59 -13.48 21.06
C PRO A 164 3.98 -12.07 20.97
N CYS A 165 4.35 -11.34 19.92
CA CYS A 165 3.77 -10.03 19.64
C CYS A 165 2.24 -10.14 19.47
N PRO A 166 1.42 -9.32 20.15
CA PRO A 166 -0.04 -9.40 20.03
C PRO A 166 -0.58 -9.00 18.65
N THR A 167 0.21 -8.30 17.83
CA THR A 167 -0.21 -7.84 16.51
C THR A 167 0.15 -8.84 15.40
N CYS A 168 1.39 -9.34 15.38
CA CYS A 168 1.88 -10.20 14.29
C CYS A 168 2.36 -11.59 14.74
N ARG A 169 2.32 -11.87 16.05
CA ARG A 169 2.74 -13.13 16.69
C ARG A 169 4.23 -13.49 16.59
N ASN A 170 5.06 -12.65 15.97
CA ASN A 170 6.50 -12.88 16.00
C ASN A 170 7.01 -12.95 17.44
N PRO A 171 7.85 -13.97 17.76
CA PRO A 171 8.43 -14.11 19.08
C PRO A 171 9.48 -13.02 19.29
N ILE A 172 9.39 -12.30 20.40
CA ILE A 172 10.33 -11.25 20.77
C ILE A 172 10.95 -11.63 22.12
N PRO A 173 12.28 -11.83 22.21
CA PRO A 173 12.94 -12.09 23.48
C PRO A 173 12.84 -10.87 24.38
N LYS A 174 12.77 -11.12 25.69
CA LYS A 174 12.86 -10.06 26.70
C LYS A 174 14.34 -9.83 27.00
N ILE A 175 14.81 -8.59 26.81
CA ILE A 175 16.22 -8.25 27.06
C ILE A 175 16.32 -7.65 28.46
N GLY A 176 16.97 -8.39 29.36
CA GLY A 176 17.09 -8.03 30.77
C GLY A 176 15.72 -7.89 31.44
N ASN A 177 15.62 -7.02 32.44
CA ASN A 177 14.41 -6.93 33.26
C ASN A 177 13.25 -6.13 32.64
N ASN A 178 13.38 -5.59 31.42
CA ASN A 178 12.40 -4.65 30.85
C ASN A 178 11.22 -5.35 30.16
N ASN A 179 10.02 -5.17 30.70
CA ASN A 179 8.76 -5.70 30.16
C ASN A 179 8.19 -4.88 28.99
N HIS A 180 8.81 -3.75 28.61
CA HIS A 180 8.43 -2.97 27.43
C HIS A 180 9.17 -3.49 26.19
N LEU A 181 8.52 -4.40 25.45
CA LEU A 181 9.08 -5.06 24.28
C LEU A 181 8.73 -4.29 23.01
N TYR A 182 9.69 -4.23 22.07
CA TYR A 182 9.48 -3.68 20.73
C TYR A 182 9.54 -4.79 19.69
N CYS A 183 8.47 -4.94 18.91
CA CYS A 183 8.45 -5.89 17.80
C CYS A 183 9.03 -5.24 16.55
N TRP A 184 10.22 -5.68 16.15
CA TRP A 184 10.96 -5.19 14.97
C TRP A 184 10.22 -5.45 13.65
N ALA A 185 9.40 -6.49 13.61
CA ALA A 185 8.69 -6.89 12.40
C ALA A 185 7.45 -6.05 12.11
N CYS A 186 6.66 -5.70 13.13
CA CYS A 186 5.46 -4.87 12.97
C CYS A 186 5.58 -3.47 13.59
N GLN A 187 6.75 -3.14 14.15
CA GLN A 187 7.08 -1.86 14.79
C GLN A 187 6.09 -1.46 15.90
N ARG A 188 5.57 -2.45 16.63
CA ARG A 188 4.65 -2.21 17.76
C ARG A 188 5.32 -2.52 19.08
N HIS A 189 5.04 -1.66 20.04
CA HIS A 189 5.43 -1.86 21.43
C HIS A 189 4.36 -2.67 22.15
N PHE A 190 4.77 -3.58 23.02
CA PHE A 190 3.86 -4.39 23.82
C PHE A 190 4.48 -4.80 25.16
N CYS A 191 3.64 -5.23 26.08
CA CYS A 191 4.05 -5.61 27.43
C CYS A 191 4.31 -7.12 27.53
N ALA A 192 5.47 -7.53 28.06
CA ALA A 192 5.81 -8.94 28.27
C ALA A 192 4.84 -9.63 29.27
N LEU A 193 4.41 -8.91 30.30
CA LEU A 193 3.57 -9.45 31.38
C LEU A 193 2.13 -9.73 30.93
N CYS A 194 1.48 -8.73 30.33
CA CYS A 194 0.06 -8.82 29.97
C CYS A 194 -0.20 -9.02 28.48
N ARG A 195 0.85 -9.03 27.64
CA ARG A 195 0.81 -9.20 26.18
C ARG A 195 -0.04 -8.17 25.43
N LYS A 196 -0.39 -7.03 26.05
CA LYS A 196 -1.15 -5.95 25.40
C LYS A 196 -0.23 -4.98 24.67
N VAL A 197 -0.72 -4.40 23.58
CA VAL A 197 -0.05 -3.30 22.86
C VAL A 197 0.07 -2.09 23.80
N VAL A 198 1.26 -1.51 23.84
CA VAL A 198 1.57 -0.31 24.62
C VAL A 198 1.64 0.86 23.65
N LEU A 199 0.67 1.78 23.73
CA LEU A 199 0.66 3.00 22.91
C LEU A 199 1.47 4.13 23.56
N LYS A 200 1.39 4.25 24.89
CA LYS A 200 2.13 5.22 25.69
C LYS A 200 2.64 4.54 26.96
N THR A 201 3.95 4.56 27.16
CA THR A 201 4.62 3.90 28.30
C THR A 201 4.07 4.37 29.64
N SER A 202 3.89 5.68 29.82
CA SER A 202 3.40 6.31 31.06
C SER A 202 1.95 5.96 31.42
N GLN A 203 1.15 5.50 30.45
CA GLN A 203 -0.24 5.09 30.67
C GLN A 203 -0.37 3.60 30.98
N HIS A 204 0.65 2.81 30.61
CA HIS A 204 0.63 1.36 30.78
C HIS A 204 1.43 0.92 32.01
N PHE A 205 2.61 1.50 32.20
CA PHE A 205 3.51 1.17 33.29
C PHE A 205 3.40 2.21 34.41
N GLY A 206 3.30 1.74 35.65
CA GLY A 206 3.18 2.61 36.82
C GLY A 206 2.47 1.92 37.99
N PRO A 207 2.17 2.66 39.07
CA PRO A 207 1.61 2.08 40.30
C PRO A 207 0.29 1.33 40.12
N ARG A 208 -0.54 1.78 39.17
CA ARG A 208 -1.83 1.14 38.82
C ARG A 208 -1.75 0.24 37.58
N GLY A 209 -0.56 0.11 36.99
CA GLY A 209 -0.33 -0.56 35.71
C GLY A 209 0.62 -1.75 35.83
N CYS A 210 1.11 -2.24 34.70
CA CYS A 210 2.15 -3.28 34.71
C CYS A 210 3.46 -2.72 35.27
N LYS A 211 4.29 -3.58 35.86
CA LYS A 211 5.66 -3.20 36.24
C LYS A 211 6.54 -3.16 35.00
N GLN A 212 7.22 -2.03 34.77
CA GLN A 212 8.12 -1.90 33.62
C GLN A 212 9.37 -2.75 33.76
N HIS A 213 9.91 -2.87 34.97
CA HIS A 213 11.12 -3.64 35.24
C HIS A 213 10.81 -4.76 36.26
N THR A 214 11.03 -6.01 35.88
CA THR A 214 10.98 -7.20 36.76
C THR A 214 12.10 -8.15 36.40
N ALA A 215 12.78 -8.72 37.40
CA ALA A 215 13.74 -9.79 37.16
C ALA A 215 13.08 -10.96 36.41
N ASP A 216 13.88 -11.71 35.66
CA ASP A 216 13.46 -12.97 35.07
C ASP A 216 13.60 -14.04 36.16
N ASP A 217 12.50 -14.75 36.47
CA ASP A 217 12.47 -15.86 37.43
C ASP A 217 13.03 -17.15 36.80
#